data_AF-A0A3E4F7P1-F1
#
_entry.id   AF-A0A3E4F7P1-F1
#
_cell.length_a   1.000
_cell.length_b   1.000
_cell.length_c   1.000
_cell.angle_alpha   90.00
_cell.angle_beta   90.00
_cell.angle_gamma   90.00
#
_symmetry.space_group_name_H-M   'P 1'
#
loop_
_entity.id
_entity.type
_entity.pdbx_description
1 polymer ?
#
loop_
_entity_poly.entity_id
_entity_poly.type
_entity_poly.pdbx_seq_one_letter_code
_entity_poly.pdbx_strand_id
1 'polypeptide(L)'
;MKETEKKKEVTAKSITKQLKEVQEKNAKAQVANDKRLYARYKKQIETAYRKMETCYLDTAVAIHSIYQQQLYKLDNYKNIYDFAKENYDISRGTCSKFINICERFGAINENGNVIGLQERFENFGVSQLGAMLPMPDSLLEQCDCKMSVRALKQLCEDYKESLNVHQEVLEGAEIDVVDSENIVDVGMNEPVESVVDVTDSKTFVCQASTFEEFAKLQDVIKESFEDVLKKYPHAKISVDIIF
;
A
#
# COMPACT_ATOMS: atom_id res chain seq x y z
N MET A 1 67.07 41.69 -56.27
CA MET A 1 66.89 41.58 -54.80
C MET A 1 65.59 40.86 -54.53
N LYS A 2 65.63 39.71 -53.85
CA LYS A 2 64.43 38.97 -53.42
C LYS A 2 64.04 39.48 -52.04
N GLU A 3 62.98 40.28 -51.95
CA GLU A 3 62.32 40.55 -50.68
C GLU A 3 61.34 39.41 -50.41
N THR A 4 61.74 38.55 -49.47
CA THR A 4 61.01 37.42 -48.92
C THR A 4 59.66 37.84 -48.36
N GLU A 5 58.58 37.29 -48.95
CA GLU A 5 57.26 37.14 -48.34
C GLU A 5 57.37 36.35 -47.02
N LYS A 6 57.62 37.04 -45.91
CA LYS A 6 57.40 36.50 -44.56
C LYS A 6 56.15 37.13 -43.97
N LYS A 7 54.97 36.66 -44.39
CA LYS A 7 53.69 36.90 -43.69
C LYS A 7 52.58 36.10 -44.39
N LYS A 8 52.32 34.87 -43.95
CA LYS A 8 50.97 34.24 -44.02
C LYS A 8 50.89 32.81 -43.47
N GLU A 9 51.98 32.18 -43.06
CA GLU A 9 51.94 30.80 -42.57
C GLU A 9 51.84 30.72 -41.04
N VAL A 10 50.93 31.48 -40.42
CA VAL A 10 50.33 31.03 -39.15
C VAL A 10 49.45 29.85 -39.55
N THR A 11 50.07 28.67 -39.53
CA THR A 11 49.69 27.51 -40.34
C THR A 11 48.27 27.09 -40.02
N ALA A 12 47.42 26.90 -41.04
CA ALA A 12 46.04 26.46 -40.89
C ALA A 12 45.88 25.29 -39.90
N LYS A 13 46.87 24.38 -39.85
CA LYS A 13 46.99 23.27 -38.89
C LYS A 13 46.98 23.69 -37.40
N SER A 14 47.63 24.79 -37.04
CA SER A 14 47.63 25.31 -35.66
C SER A 14 46.26 25.83 -35.26
N ILE A 15 45.57 26.50 -36.19
CA ILE A 15 44.20 27.00 -35.99
C ILE A 15 43.22 25.83 -35.89
N THR A 16 43.37 24.79 -36.71
CA THR A 16 42.51 23.59 -36.64
C THR A 16 42.66 22.84 -35.32
N LYS A 17 43.90 22.75 -34.80
CA LYS A 17 44.18 22.12 -33.49
C LYS A 17 43.53 22.90 -32.34
N GLN A 18 43.68 24.23 -32.32
CA GLN A 18 43.05 25.07 -31.30
C GLN A 18 41.52 24.99 -31.35
N LEU A 19 40.92 24.96 -32.55
CA LEU A 19 39.47 24.79 -32.71
C LEU A 19 38.96 23.44 -32.18
N LYS A 20 39.68 22.34 -32.43
CA LYS A 20 39.36 21.02 -31.85
C LYS A 20 39.45 21.02 -30.32
N GLU A 21 40.50 21.61 -29.75
CA GLU A 21 40.67 21.70 -28.30
C GLU A 21 39.56 22.54 -27.63
N VAL A 22 39.12 23.63 -28.28
CA VAL A 22 37.98 24.43 -27.82
C VAL A 22 36.67 23.64 -27.92
N GLN A 23 36.44 22.90 -29.00
CA GLN A 23 35.26 22.04 -29.16
C GLN A 23 35.21 20.94 -28.10
N GLU A 24 36.32 20.26 -27.81
CA GLU A 24 36.40 19.24 -26.76
C GLU A 24 36.17 19.83 -25.37
N LYS A 25 36.74 21.00 -25.08
CA LYS A 25 36.50 21.70 -23.80
C LYS A 25 35.02 22.10 -23.66
N ASN A 26 34.41 22.60 -24.72
CA ASN A 26 32.98 22.97 -24.72
C ASN A 26 32.09 21.75 -24.54
N ALA A 27 32.39 20.62 -25.21
CA ALA A 27 31.65 19.37 -25.03
C ALA A 27 31.77 18.82 -23.60
N LYS A 28 32.97 18.85 -23.01
CA LYS A 28 33.19 18.47 -21.61
C LYS A 28 32.44 19.38 -20.63
N ALA A 29 32.46 20.70 -20.89
CA ALA A 29 31.73 21.67 -20.08
C ALA A 29 30.20 21.48 -20.18
N GLN A 30 29.69 21.14 -21.36
CA GLN A 30 28.28 20.84 -21.57
C GLN A 30 27.86 19.57 -20.81
N VAL A 31 28.61 18.48 -20.92
CA VAL A 31 28.34 17.24 -20.16
C VAL A 31 28.37 17.48 -18.65
N ALA A 32 29.31 18.30 -18.16
CA ALA A 32 29.35 18.66 -16.74
C ALA A 32 28.13 19.47 -16.31
N ASN A 33 27.65 20.39 -17.15
CA ASN A 33 26.43 21.16 -16.90
C ASN A 33 25.19 20.25 -16.90
N ASP A 34 25.07 19.35 -17.87
CA ASP A 34 23.96 18.40 -17.97
C ASP A 34 23.89 17.49 -16.74
N LYS A 35 25.03 16.96 -16.28
CA LYS A 35 25.11 16.17 -15.04
C LYS A 35 24.66 16.98 -13.82
N ARG A 36 25.09 18.24 -13.70
CA ARG A 36 24.69 19.13 -12.61
C ARG A 36 23.18 19.41 -12.65
N LEU A 37 22.63 19.65 -13.85
CA LEU A 37 21.22 19.95 -14.04
C LEU A 37 20.34 18.72 -13.76
N TYR A 38 20.75 17.54 -14.23
CA TYR A 38 20.14 16.26 -13.90
C TYR A 38 20.10 16.02 -12.39
N ALA A 39 21.24 16.16 -11.71
CA ALA A 39 21.31 15.97 -10.26
C ALA A 39 20.39 16.95 -9.50
N ARG A 40 20.32 18.21 -9.95
CA ARG A 40 19.41 19.22 -9.38
C ARG A 40 17.95 18.81 -9.57
N TYR A 41 17.53 18.46 -10.77
CA TYR A 41 16.14 18.10 -11.04
C TYR A 41 15.73 16.79 -10.38
N LYS A 42 16.61 15.79 -10.36
CA LYS A 42 16.38 14.55 -9.61
C LYS A 42 16.13 14.85 -8.13
N LYS A 43 16.97 15.67 -7.50
CA LYS A 43 16.77 16.08 -6.09
C LYS A 43 15.47 16.87 -5.87
N GLN A 44 15.08 17.72 -6.82
CA GLN A 44 13.81 18.45 -6.76
C GLN A 44 12.62 17.50 -6.80
N ILE A 45 12.64 16.51 -7.69
CA ILE A 45 11.61 15.47 -7.78
C ILE A 45 11.54 14.67 -6.48
N GLU A 46 12.68 14.17 -5.98
CA GLU A 46 12.72 13.40 -4.72
C GLU A 46 12.17 14.19 -3.52
N THR A 47 12.46 15.50 -3.46
CA THR A 47 11.95 16.37 -2.39
C THR A 47 10.45 16.61 -2.52
N ALA A 48 9.96 16.88 -3.73
CA ALA A 48 8.53 17.08 -3.99
C ALA A 48 7.73 15.79 -3.72
N TYR A 49 8.29 14.64 -4.09
CA TYR A 49 7.67 13.34 -3.88
C TYR A 49 7.53 13.01 -2.39
N ARG A 50 8.58 13.20 -1.57
CA ARG A 50 8.47 13.03 -0.12
C ARG A 50 7.43 13.94 0.52
N LYS A 51 7.36 15.20 0.09
CA LYS A 51 6.31 16.12 0.57
C LYS A 51 4.92 15.62 0.20
N MET A 52 4.74 15.07 -1.00
CA MET A 52 3.47 14.49 -1.42
C MET A 52 3.07 13.32 -0.52
N GLU A 53 4.02 12.45 -0.15
CA GLU A 53 3.76 11.36 0.81
C GLU A 53 3.31 11.88 2.18
N THR A 54 3.99 12.91 2.72
CA THR A 54 3.58 13.56 3.96
C THR A 54 2.17 14.15 3.85
N CYS A 55 1.87 14.88 2.76
CA CYS A 55 0.54 15.43 2.53
C CYS A 55 -0.55 14.35 2.46
N TYR A 56 -0.25 13.19 1.86
CA TYR A 56 -1.19 12.06 1.83
C TYR A 56 -1.45 11.51 3.23
N LEU A 57 -0.42 11.38 4.07
CA LEU A 57 -0.59 10.95 5.45
C LEU A 57 -1.39 11.96 6.27
N ASP A 58 -1.06 13.25 6.16
CA ASP A 58 -1.79 14.33 6.86
C ASP A 58 -3.27 14.34 6.47
N THR A 59 -3.55 14.13 5.16
CA THR A 59 -4.92 14.00 4.64
C THR A 59 -5.63 12.79 5.24
N ALA A 60 -4.94 11.64 5.34
CA ALA A 60 -5.51 10.43 5.93
C ALA A 60 -5.87 10.64 7.41
N VAL A 61 -4.96 11.24 8.20
CA VAL A 61 -5.18 11.54 9.62
C VAL A 61 -6.36 12.51 9.81
N ALA A 62 -6.46 13.54 8.96
CA ALA A 62 -7.57 14.49 9.01
C ALA A 62 -8.92 13.82 8.68
N ILE A 63 -8.97 13.02 7.62
CA ILE A 63 -10.18 12.27 7.23
C ILE A 63 -10.60 11.32 8.35
N HIS A 64 -9.64 10.57 8.92
CA HIS A 64 -9.91 9.68 10.04
C HIS A 64 -10.45 10.44 11.26
N SER A 65 -9.89 11.62 11.59
CA SER A 65 -10.36 12.43 12.70
C SER A 65 -11.81 12.93 12.51
N ILE A 66 -12.15 13.38 11.30
CA ILE A 66 -13.51 13.78 10.94
C ILE A 66 -14.46 12.57 11.00
N TYR A 67 -14.00 11.40 10.55
CA TYR A 67 -14.76 10.16 10.58
C TYR A 67 -15.10 9.71 12.01
N GLN A 68 -14.10 9.58 12.89
CA GLN A 68 -14.27 9.10 14.27
C GLN A 68 -15.23 9.98 15.08
N GLN A 69 -15.15 11.29 14.88
CA GLN A 69 -16.00 12.26 15.58
C GLN A 69 -17.30 12.59 14.83
N GLN A 70 -17.54 11.95 13.69
CA GLN A 70 -18.69 12.18 12.80
C GLN A 70 -18.87 13.66 12.40
N LEU A 71 -17.78 14.42 12.30
CA LEU A 71 -17.81 15.87 12.05
C LEU A 71 -18.30 16.22 10.64
N TYR A 72 -18.26 15.28 9.70
CA TYR A 72 -18.83 15.44 8.35
C TYR A 72 -20.33 15.81 8.40
N LYS A 73 -21.03 15.50 9.49
CA LYS A 73 -22.43 15.87 9.69
C LYS A 73 -22.65 17.39 9.85
N LEU A 74 -21.62 18.15 10.25
CA LEU A 74 -21.71 19.61 10.37
C LEU A 74 -21.97 20.27 9.02
N ASP A 75 -21.48 19.67 7.94
CA ASP A 75 -21.73 20.08 6.56
C ASP A 75 -22.89 19.29 5.91
N ASN A 76 -23.75 18.65 6.73
CA ASN A 76 -24.91 17.86 6.31
C ASN A 76 -24.62 16.62 5.45
N TYR A 77 -23.40 16.10 5.49
CA TYR A 77 -23.08 14.82 4.84
C TYR A 77 -23.62 13.63 5.64
N LYS A 78 -24.11 12.61 4.93
CA LYS A 78 -24.61 11.36 5.55
C LYS A 78 -23.47 10.45 6.00
N ASN A 79 -22.34 10.46 5.29
CA ASN A 79 -21.18 9.63 5.56
C ASN A 79 -19.89 10.35 5.13
N ILE A 80 -18.75 9.85 5.60
CA ILE A 80 -17.43 10.42 5.31
C ILE A 80 -17.05 10.31 3.82
N TYR A 81 -17.55 9.31 3.10
CA TYR A 81 -17.20 9.06 1.70
C TYR A 81 -17.75 10.14 0.77
N ASP A 82 -19.00 10.54 0.98
CA ASP A 82 -19.63 11.64 0.23
C ASP A 82 -18.91 12.96 0.53
N PHE A 83 -18.61 13.22 1.80
CA PHE A 83 -17.82 14.39 2.22
C PHE A 83 -16.46 14.44 1.49
N ALA A 84 -15.71 13.33 1.52
CA ALA A 84 -14.38 13.25 0.93
C ALA A 84 -14.43 13.36 -0.61
N LYS A 85 -15.47 12.79 -1.23
CA LYS A 85 -15.65 12.82 -2.68
C LYS A 85 -16.05 14.20 -3.18
N GLU A 86 -17.02 14.85 -2.55
CA GLU A 86 -17.52 16.15 -3.03
C GLU A 86 -16.54 17.30 -2.78
N ASN A 87 -15.83 17.30 -1.65
CA ASN A 87 -14.92 18.41 -1.30
C ASN A 87 -13.52 18.26 -1.91
N TYR A 88 -13.04 17.02 -2.08
CA TYR A 88 -11.63 16.77 -2.41
C TYR A 88 -11.42 15.77 -3.56
N ASP A 89 -12.49 15.32 -4.21
CA ASP A 89 -12.47 14.31 -5.27
C ASP A 89 -11.86 12.96 -4.85
N ILE A 90 -11.85 12.65 -3.55
CA ILE A 90 -11.31 11.41 -3.01
C ILE A 90 -12.34 10.29 -3.20
N SER A 91 -11.96 9.23 -3.90
CA SER A 91 -12.83 8.07 -4.10
C SER A 91 -13.12 7.33 -2.79
N ARG A 92 -14.27 6.62 -2.74
CA ARG A 92 -14.66 5.80 -1.60
C ARG A 92 -13.56 4.81 -1.17
N GLY A 93 -12.93 4.13 -2.12
CA GLY A 93 -11.85 3.17 -1.85
C GLY A 93 -10.60 3.83 -1.28
N THR A 94 -10.22 5.01 -1.77
CA THR A 94 -9.08 5.77 -1.20
C THR A 94 -9.40 6.28 0.20
N CYS A 95 -10.62 6.79 0.43
CA CYS A 95 -11.07 7.25 1.74
C CYS A 95 -11.08 6.10 2.76
N SER A 96 -11.64 4.93 2.41
CA SER A 96 -11.60 3.74 3.25
C SER A 96 -10.17 3.28 3.55
N LYS A 97 -9.30 3.29 2.53
CA LYS A 97 -7.88 2.96 2.71
C LYS A 97 -7.19 3.88 3.72
N PHE A 98 -7.46 5.19 3.68
CA PHE A 98 -6.90 6.13 4.64
C PHE A 98 -7.36 5.85 6.07
N ILE A 99 -8.64 5.58 6.26
CA ILE A 99 -9.20 5.21 7.57
C ILE A 99 -8.50 3.95 8.09
N ASN A 100 -8.46 2.88 7.28
CA ASN A 100 -7.85 1.60 7.67
C ASN A 100 -6.34 1.73 7.96
N ILE A 101 -5.61 2.58 7.22
CA ILE A 101 -4.18 2.86 7.50
C ILE A 101 -4.03 3.52 8.87
N CYS A 102 -4.88 4.50 9.19
CA CYS A 102 -4.83 5.19 10.48
C CYS A 102 -5.21 4.24 11.63
N GLU A 103 -6.23 3.41 11.46
CA GLU A 103 -6.66 2.45 12.48
C GLU A 103 -5.60 1.39 12.75
N ARG A 104 -4.91 0.91 11.70
CA ARG A 104 -3.95 -0.20 11.82
C ARG A 104 -2.54 0.23 12.21
N PHE A 105 -2.08 1.35 11.69
CA PHE A 105 -0.68 1.79 11.80
C PHE A 105 -0.52 3.13 12.52
N GLY A 106 -1.63 3.77 12.93
CA GLY A 106 -1.62 5.06 13.59
C GLY A 106 -1.07 5.02 15.01
N ALA A 107 -0.40 6.09 15.40
CA ALA A 107 -0.07 6.39 16.78
C ALA A 107 -1.22 7.17 17.42
N ILE A 108 -1.71 6.67 18.55
CA ILE A 108 -2.86 7.22 19.26
C ILE A 108 -2.37 8.07 20.43
N ASN A 109 -2.94 9.26 20.60
CA ASN A 109 -2.68 10.12 21.76
C ASN A 109 -3.54 9.75 22.97
N GLU A 110 -3.33 10.42 24.11
CA GLU A 110 -4.08 10.19 25.35
C GLU A 110 -5.61 10.32 25.19
N ASN A 111 -6.07 11.06 24.19
CA ASN A 111 -7.48 11.30 23.90
C ASN A 111 -8.08 10.29 22.89
N GLY A 112 -7.33 9.25 22.52
CA GLY A 112 -7.81 8.26 21.55
C GLY A 112 -7.74 8.72 20.08
N ASN A 113 -7.11 9.86 19.78
CA ASN A 113 -7.00 10.36 18.41
C ASN A 113 -5.67 9.95 17.76
N VAL A 114 -5.73 9.59 16.48
CA VAL A 114 -4.55 9.34 15.66
C VAL A 114 -3.83 10.67 15.39
N ILE A 115 -2.55 10.76 15.73
CA ILE A 115 -1.72 11.97 15.55
C ILE A 115 -0.61 11.79 14.50
N GLY A 116 -0.48 10.59 13.95
CA GLY A 116 0.57 10.21 13.03
C GLY A 116 0.66 8.69 12.92
N LEU A 117 1.80 8.17 12.50
CA LEU A 117 2.08 6.74 12.47
C LEU A 117 2.85 6.31 13.72
N GLN A 118 2.75 5.04 14.07
CA GLN A 118 3.65 4.43 15.06
C GLN A 118 5.09 4.49 14.54
N GLU A 119 6.06 4.62 15.45
CA GLU A 119 7.49 4.76 15.13
C GLU A 119 7.97 3.70 14.12
N ARG A 120 7.50 2.45 14.26
CA ARG A 120 7.84 1.33 13.37
C ARG A 120 7.43 1.53 11.91
N PHE A 121 6.48 2.43 11.64
CA PHE A 121 5.89 2.66 10.33
C PHE A 121 6.17 4.05 9.74
N GLU A 122 6.84 4.95 10.46
CA GLU A 122 7.03 6.35 10.03
C GLU A 122 7.72 6.51 8.67
N ASN A 123 8.57 5.55 8.30
CA ASN A 123 9.32 5.59 7.05
C ASN A 123 8.63 4.89 5.87
N PHE A 124 7.44 4.31 6.08
CA PHE A 124 6.67 3.67 5.02
C PHE A 124 5.75 4.69 4.33
N GLY A 125 5.73 4.67 3.00
CA GLY A 125 4.79 5.45 2.22
C GLY A 125 3.37 4.89 2.32
N VAL A 126 2.36 5.76 2.15
CA VAL A 126 0.93 5.41 2.23
C VAL A 126 0.54 4.22 1.33
N SER A 127 1.15 4.12 0.14
CA SER A 127 0.91 2.98 -0.76
C SER A 127 1.50 1.65 -0.26
N GLN A 128 2.63 1.70 0.45
CA GLN A 128 3.24 0.51 1.08
C GLN A 128 2.36 0.07 2.25
N LEU A 129 1.96 1.01 3.12
CA LEU A 129 1.03 0.75 4.21
C LEU A 129 -0.28 0.14 3.70
N GLY A 130 -0.82 0.67 2.61
CA GLY A 130 -2.01 0.10 1.96
C GLY A 130 -1.83 -1.34 1.48
N ALA A 131 -0.64 -1.73 1.03
CA ALA A 131 -0.33 -3.13 0.67
C ALA A 131 -0.09 -4.01 1.89
N MET A 132 0.29 -3.42 3.02
CA MET A 132 0.52 -4.12 4.28
C MET A 132 -0.76 -4.31 5.11
N LEU A 133 -1.85 -3.59 4.82
CA LEU A 133 -3.16 -3.73 5.49
C LEU A 133 -3.69 -5.16 5.67
N PRO A 134 -3.57 -6.09 4.70
CA PRO A 134 -4.05 -7.46 4.86
C PRO A 134 -3.05 -8.40 5.58
N MET A 135 -1.82 -7.95 5.87
CA MET A 135 -0.76 -8.82 6.41
C MET A 135 -0.90 -9.01 7.92
N PRO A 136 -0.82 -10.22 8.50
CA PRO A 136 -0.77 -10.39 9.95
C PRO A 136 0.51 -9.79 10.56
N ASP A 137 0.51 -9.54 11.87
CA ASP A 137 1.65 -8.91 12.56
C ASP A 137 2.98 -9.68 12.37
N SER A 138 2.93 -11.01 12.34
CA SER A 138 4.09 -11.87 12.06
C SER A 138 4.73 -11.63 10.68
N LEU A 139 3.93 -11.24 9.70
CA LEU A 139 4.42 -10.91 8.36
C LEU A 139 4.88 -9.45 8.28
N LEU A 140 4.27 -8.55 9.06
CA LEU A 140 4.70 -7.16 9.16
C LEU A 140 6.13 -7.03 9.69
N GLU A 141 6.59 -7.95 10.54
CA GLU A 141 7.98 -8.00 11.03
C GLU A 141 9.01 -8.23 9.92
N GLN A 142 8.59 -8.81 8.78
CA GLN A 142 9.45 -9.08 7.64
C GLN A 142 9.47 -7.93 6.61
N CYS A 143 8.62 -6.91 6.81
CA CYS A 143 8.51 -5.77 5.91
C CYS A 143 9.58 -4.71 6.20
N ASP A 144 10.22 -4.20 5.14
CA ASP A 144 11.16 -3.08 5.22
C ASP A 144 10.68 -1.93 4.31
N CYS A 145 10.86 -0.67 4.75
CA CYS A 145 10.41 0.52 4.03
C CYS A 145 11.10 0.72 2.66
N LYS A 146 12.20 0.02 2.39
CA LYS A 146 12.89 0.00 1.08
C LYS A 146 12.23 -0.97 0.10
N MET A 147 11.35 -1.86 0.55
CA MET A 147 10.66 -2.79 -0.33
C MET A 147 9.67 -2.06 -1.24
N SER A 148 9.62 -2.44 -2.51
CA SER A 148 8.59 -1.91 -3.40
C SER A 148 7.19 -2.38 -2.99
N VAL A 149 6.16 -1.61 -3.32
CA VAL A 149 4.75 -2.00 -3.12
C VAL A 149 4.45 -3.37 -3.75
N ARG A 150 5.05 -3.66 -4.92
CA ARG A 150 4.91 -4.96 -5.58
C ARG A 150 5.51 -6.10 -4.76
N ALA A 151 6.69 -5.88 -4.18
CA ALA A 151 7.35 -6.88 -3.33
C ALA A 151 6.54 -7.15 -2.05
N LEU A 152 5.99 -6.09 -1.43
CA LEU A 152 5.10 -6.24 -0.27
C LEU A 152 3.84 -7.03 -0.63
N LYS A 153 3.19 -6.71 -1.77
CA LYS A 153 2.03 -7.48 -2.24
C LYS A 153 2.37 -8.95 -2.48
N GLN A 154 3.51 -9.23 -3.13
CA GLN A 154 3.95 -10.60 -3.36
C GLN A 154 4.16 -11.34 -2.04
N LEU A 155 4.83 -10.72 -1.07
CA LEU A 155 5.02 -11.30 0.27
C LEU A 155 3.67 -11.66 0.93
N CYS A 156 2.65 -10.82 0.76
CA CYS A 156 1.31 -11.12 1.27
C CYS A 156 0.65 -12.30 0.55
N GLU A 157 0.76 -12.37 -0.77
CA GLU A 157 0.18 -13.47 -1.56
C GLU A 157 0.91 -14.80 -1.30
N ASP A 158 2.25 -14.80 -1.24
CA ASP A 158 3.06 -15.97 -0.90
C ASP A 158 2.66 -16.54 0.48
N TYR A 159 2.40 -15.66 1.45
CA TYR A 159 1.92 -16.06 2.77
C TYR A 159 0.53 -16.72 2.69
N LYS A 160 -0.41 -16.14 1.95
CA LYS A 160 -1.76 -16.73 1.77
C LYS A 160 -1.70 -18.08 1.06
N GLU A 161 -0.89 -18.20 0.02
CA GLU A 161 -0.71 -19.45 -0.71
C GLU A 161 -0.09 -20.53 0.19
N SER A 162 0.88 -20.16 1.04
CA SER A 162 1.45 -21.09 2.02
C SER A 162 0.43 -21.62 3.03
N LEU A 163 -0.58 -20.82 3.39
CA LEU A 163 -1.67 -21.26 4.26
C LEU A 163 -2.62 -22.22 3.54
N ASN A 164 -2.95 -21.97 2.27
CA ASN A 164 -3.79 -22.85 1.46
C ASN A 164 -3.12 -24.23 1.23
N VAL A 165 -1.81 -24.26 0.95
CA VAL A 165 -1.07 -25.53 0.76
C VAL A 165 -1.06 -26.38 2.03
N HIS A 166 -1.03 -25.77 3.23
CA HIS A 166 -1.11 -26.53 4.48
C HIS A 166 -2.51 -27.13 4.73
N GLN A 167 -3.55 -26.60 4.08
CA GLN A 167 -4.91 -27.11 4.16
C GLN A 167 -5.12 -28.31 3.20
N GLU A 168 -4.51 -28.28 2.02
CA GLU A 168 -4.57 -29.39 1.05
C GLU A 168 -3.79 -30.65 1.51
N VAL A 169 -2.71 -30.50 2.29
CA VAL A 169 -1.93 -31.65 2.80
C VAL A 169 -2.67 -32.46 3.88
N LEU A 170 -3.68 -31.88 4.54
CA LEU A 170 -4.50 -32.57 5.54
C LEU A 170 -5.66 -33.37 4.92
N GLU A 171 -6.09 -33.04 3.69
CA GLU A 171 -7.22 -33.68 3.01
C GLU A 171 -6.78 -34.78 2.01
N GLY A 172 -5.47 -34.98 1.80
CA GLY A 172 -4.90 -35.89 0.80
C GLY A 172 -4.89 -37.40 1.13
N ALA A 173 -5.94 -37.96 1.70
CA ALA A 173 -6.16 -39.42 1.75
C ALA A 173 -7.48 -39.81 1.08
N GLU A 174 -7.37 -40.25 -0.20
CA GLU A 174 -8.35 -40.95 -1.06
C GLU A 174 -9.60 -40.14 -1.53
N ILE A 175 -10.05 -40.05 -2.81
CA ILE A 175 -9.91 -40.81 -4.08
C ILE A 175 -10.35 -39.93 -5.30
N ASP A 176 -9.60 -40.04 -6.40
CA ASP A 176 -9.89 -40.03 -7.87
C ASP A 176 -10.95 -39.15 -8.61
N VAL A 177 -10.40 -38.43 -9.62
CA VAL A 177 -10.83 -38.02 -10.99
C VAL A 177 -12.22 -37.43 -11.28
N VAL A 178 -12.27 -36.24 -11.94
CA VAL A 178 -12.51 -36.05 -13.40
C VAL A 178 -12.05 -34.64 -13.85
N ASP A 179 -11.38 -34.63 -15.00
CA ASP A 179 -10.79 -33.53 -15.79
C ASP A 179 -11.83 -32.69 -16.57
N SER A 180 -11.65 -31.35 -16.60
CA SER A 180 -11.86 -30.56 -17.83
C SER A 180 -11.39 -29.12 -17.69
N GLU A 181 -10.41 -28.78 -18.52
CA GLU A 181 -9.87 -27.45 -18.78
C GLU A 181 -10.93 -26.45 -19.30
N ASN A 182 -10.81 -25.18 -18.89
CA ASN A 182 -10.80 -24.07 -19.85
C ASN A 182 -10.25 -22.78 -19.23
N ILE A 183 -9.19 -22.28 -19.85
CA ILE A 183 -8.55 -20.99 -19.62
C ILE A 183 -9.40 -19.90 -20.28
N VAL A 184 -9.73 -18.83 -19.54
CA VAL A 184 -9.92 -17.50 -20.13
C VAL A 184 -9.40 -16.40 -19.19
N ASP A 185 -8.33 -15.76 -19.66
CA ASP A 185 -7.81 -14.46 -19.25
C ASP A 185 -8.76 -13.35 -19.74
N VAL A 186 -9.39 -12.58 -18.83
CA VAL A 186 -9.81 -11.18 -19.06
C VAL A 186 -9.93 -10.42 -17.73
N GLY A 187 -9.12 -9.35 -17.59
CA GLY A 187 -9.49 -7.99 -17.15
C GLY A 187 -10.42 -7.74 -15.94
N MET A 188 -9.89 -7.00 -14.95
CA MET A 188 -10.55 -6.07 -14.02
C MET A 188 -12.02 -6.32 -13.63
N ASN A 189 -12.24 -6.82 -12.41
CA ASN A 189 -13.20 -6.24 -11.45
C ASN A 189 -12.99 -6.79 -10.03
N GLU A 190 -13.05 -5.90 -9.03
CA GLU A 190 -13.32 -6.20 -7.61
C GLU A 190 -14.71 -6.83 -7.42
N PRO A 191 -15.10 -7.34 -6.22
CA PRO A 191 -14.32 -7.80 -5.06
C PRO A 191 -14.70 -9.23 -4.63
N VAL A 192 -13.82 -9.93 -3.92
CA VAL A 192 -14.18 -11.12 -3.13
C VAL A 192 -13.92 -10.80 -1.66
N GLU A 193 -14.99 -10.77 -0.87
CA GLU A 193 -14.96 -10.69 0.60
C GLU A 193 -14.86 -12.09 1.22
N SER A 194 -14.03 -12.21 2.27
CA SER A 194 -14.08 -13.12 3.44
C SER A 194 -12.66 -13.08 4.08
N VAL A 195 -12.40 -12.88 5.38
CA VAL A 195 -13.15 -12.96 6.65
C VAL A 195 -12.57 -11.96 7.67
N VAL A 196 -13.43 -11.51 8.60
CA VAL A 196 -13.36 -10.46 9.67
C VAL A 196 -12.59 -10.95 10.95
N ASP A 197 -12.20 -10.21 12.00
CA ASP A 197 -12.40 -8.83 12.50
C ASP A 197 -11.41 -8.57 13.68
N VAL A 198 -11.12 -7.32 14.01
CA VAL A 198 -10.89 -6.92 15.42
C VAL A 198 -11.56 -5.56 15.63
N THR A 199 -12.82 -5.58 16.05
CA THR A 199 -13.42 -4.50 16.84
C THR A 199 -14.11 -5.11 18.05
N ASP A 200 -13.97 -4.44 19.19
CA ASP A 200 -14.44 -4.90 20.50
C ASP A 200 -15.91 -5.35 20.48
N SER A 201 -16.16 -6.55 21.04
CA SER A 201 -17.45 -7.17 21.41
C SER A 201 -18.05 -8.24 20.48
N LYS A 202 -17.44 -8.60 19.35
CA LYS A 202 -17.91 -9.73 18.51
C LYS A 202 -16.77 -10.63 18.07
N THR A 203 -16.93 -11.94 18.25
CA THR A 203 -15.98 -12.97 17.81
C THR A 203 -16.62 -13.77 16.69
N PHE A 204 -15.95 -13.85 15.54
CA PHE A 204 -16.37 -14.71 14.44
C PHE A 204 -16.07 -16.18 14.79
N VAL A 205 -17.06 -17.06 14.66
CA VAL A 205 -16.94 -18.48 15.02
C VAL A 205 -17.04 -19.37 13.78
N CYS A 206 -18.06 -19.17 12.96
CA CYS A 206 -18.27 -19.93 11.74
C CYS A 206 -19.21 -19.22 10.77
N GLN A 207 -19.15 -19.62 9.50
CA GLN A 207 -20.13 -19.29 8.47
C GLN A 207 -20.54 -20.58 7.76
N ALA A 208 -21.80 -20.66 7.33
CA ALA A 208 -22.33 -21.78 6.58
C ALA A 208 -23.26 -21.27 5.47
N SER A 209 -23.19 -21.90 4.30
CA SER A 209 -24.02 -21.53 3.14
C SER A 209 -25.35 -22.26 3.12
N THR A 210 -25.47 -23.33 3.93
CA THR A 210 -26.70 -24.07 4.13
C THR A 210 -26.94 -24.34 5.62
N PHE A 211 -28.20 -24.59 6.00
CA PHE A 211 -28.52 -24.96 7.38
C PHE A 211 -27.92 -26.33 7.77
N GLU A 212 -27.79 -27.24 6.81
CA GLU A 212 -27.19 -28.57 7.03
C GLU A 212 -25.71 -28.45 7.44
N GLU A 213 -24.96 -27.55 6.80
CA GLU A 213 -23.59 -27.20 7.16
C GLU A 213 -23.53 -26.51 8.52
N PHE A 214 -24.43 -25.55 8.77
CA PHE A 214 -24.51 -24.86 10.07
C PHE A 214 -24.75 -25.85 11.22
N ALA A 215 -25.65 -26.82 11.03
CA ALA A 215 -25.97 -27.84 12.02
C ALA A 215 -24.78 -28.75 12.35
N LYS A 216 -23.92 -29.03 11.37
CA LYS A 216 -22.68 -29.82 11.58
C LYS A 216 -21.64 -29.07 12.42
N LEU A 217 -21.75 -27.75 12.53
CA LEU A 217 -20.83 -26.90 13.29
C LEU A 217 -21.30 -26.64 14.73
N GLN A 218 -22.36 -27.31 15.19
CA GLN A 218 -22.92 -27.12 16.53
C GLN A 218 -21.89 -27.27 17.66
N ASP A 219 -20.97 -28.24 17.55
CA ASP A 219 -20.00 -28.53 18.60
C ASP A 219 -18.93 -27.42 18.66
N VAL A 220 -18.49 -26.93 17.50
CA VAL A 220 -17.55 -25.81 17.38
C VAL A 220 -18.15 -24.52 17.93
N ILE A 221 -19.42 -24.24 17.62
CA ILE A 221 -20.15 -23.08 18.15
C ILE A 221 -20.25 -23.17 19.68
N LYS A 222 -20.56 -24.35 20.20
CA LYS A 222 -20.72 -24.59 21.63
C LYS A 222 -19.40 -24.42 22.39
N GLU A 223 -18.34 -25.08 21.95
CA GLU A 223 -17.01 -24.99 22.60
C GLU A 223 -16.47 -23.57 22.59
N SER A 224 -16.56 -22.89 21.43
CA SER A 224 -16.13 -21.49 21.30
C SER A 224 -16.92 -20.57 22.24
N PHE A 225 -18.23 -20.78 22.39
CA PHE A 225 -19.05 -19.97 23.28
C PHE A 225 -18.74 -20.25 24.76
N GLU A 226 -18.48 -21.50 25.14
CA GLU A 226 -18.07 -21.86 26.50
C GLU A 226 -16.73 -21.19 26.87
N ASP A 227 -15.77 -21.14 25.95
CA ASP A 227 -14.49 -20.44 26.17
C ASP A 227 -14.66 -18.92 26.31
N VAL A 228 -15.55 -18.33 25.51
CA VAL A 228 -15.88 -16.90 25.63
C VAL A 228 -16.56 -16.62 26.98
N LEU A 229 -17.45 -17.49 27.45
CA LEU A 229 -18.14 -17.33 28.74
C LEU A 229 -17.19 -17.36 29.95
N LYS A 230 -16.08 -18.12 29.88
CA LYS A 230 -15.04 -18.12 30.93
C LYS A 230 -14.43 -16.73 31.14
N LYS A 231 -14.30 -15.95 30.07
CA LYS A 231 -13.72 -14.59 30.10
C LYS A 231 -14.79 -13.50 30.23
N TYR A 232 -15.99 -13.74 29.70
CA TYR A 232 -17.10 -12.79 29.66
C TYR A 232 -18.44 -13.47 29.99
N PRO A 233 -18.83 -13.54 31.28
CA PRO A 233 -20.03 -14.28 31.73
C PRO A 233 -21.38 -13.78 31.18
N HIS A 234 -21.41 -12.58 30.57
CA HIS A 234 -22.60 -11.97 29.97
C HIS A 234 -22.64 -12.05 28.44
N ALA A 235 -21.71 -12.81 27.82
CA ALA A 235 -21.66 -12.99 26.37
C ALA A 235 -22.97 -13.63 25.84
N LYS A 236 -23.34 -13.28 24.60
CA LYS A 236 -24.54 -13.76 23.90
C LYS A 236 -24.19 -14.16 22.47
N ILE A 237 -24.91 -15.15 21.93
CA ILE A 237 -24.79 -15.57 20.52
C ILE A 237 -25.82 -14.81 19.69
N SER A 238 -25.39 -14.27 18.55
CA SER A 238 -26.24 -13.69 17.51
C SER A 238 -25.89 -14.33 16.17
N VAL A 239 -26.90 -14.66 15.35
CA VAL A 239 -26.73 -15.22 14.01
C VAL A 239 -27.16 -14.18 12.98
N ASP A 240 -26.24 -13.78 12.10
CA ASP A 240 -26.48 -12.80 11.05
C ASP A 240 -26.69 -13.55 9.71
N ILE A 241 -27.81 -13.24 9.01
CA ILE A 241 -28.12 -13.77 7.67
C ILE A 241 -27.82 -12.66 6.65
N ILE A 242 -26.99 -12.97 5.66
CA ILE A 242 -26.52 -12.04 4.63
C ILE A 242 -27.14 -12.46 3.30
N PHE A 243 -27.65 -11.49 2.51
CA PHE A 243 -28.36 -11.70 1.24
C PHE A 243 -27.61 -11.09 0.07
#